data_AF-A0A931UQH6-F1
#
_entry.id   AF-A0A931UQH6-F1
#
_cell.length_a   1.000
_cell.length_b   1.000
_cell.length_c   1.000
_cell.angle_alpha   90.00
_cell.angle_beta   90.00
_cell.angle_gamma   90.00
#
_symmetry.space_group_name_H-M   'P 1'
#
loop_
_entity.id
_entity.type
_entity.pdbx_description
1 polymer ?
#
loop_
_entity_poly.entity_id
_entity_poly.type
_entity_poly.pdbx_seq_one_letter_code
_entity_poly.pdbx_strand_id
1 'polypeptide(L)'
;IPRLRDQGPDAFDPSLTLETFRERLRRHYGEIKGILTAGEVVAGIGNAYADELLFEAGIYPFRRRRDLNEEEVAALFTAIRAVLPAARDLVRQRMGDQIHLKPRDFLKVHGKGGEPCPRCGERIAAITANQRVTNFCRRCQPGVLVQKGRRLSSRARTADTSAGEQGPRPVQGGPLSWAEWQSLRPRRTGRPQRGRAARGRGEKPA
;
A
#
# COMPACT_ATOMS: atom_id res chain seq x y z
N ILE A 1 -25.27 -2.19 1.09
CA ILE A 1 -24.27 -2.51 2.15
C ILE A 1 -23.71 -3.88 1.80
N PRO A 2 -22.41 -4.04 1.50
CA PRO A 2 -21.80 -5.36 1.28
C PRO A 2 -22.13 -6.26 2.47
N ARG A 3 -22.70 -7.44 2.23
CA ARG A 3 -23.02 -8.36 3.34
C ARG A 3 -21.73 -9.10 3.70
N LEU A 4 -21.54 -9.41 4.99
CA LEU A 4 -20.39 -10.21 5.44
C LEU A 4 -20.26 -11.54 4.67
N ARG A 5 -21.40 -12.04 4.15
CA ARG A 5 -21.52 -13.25 3.32
C ARG A 5 -20.85 -13.17 1.94
N ASP A 6 -20.58 -11.96 1.44
CA ASP A 6 -20.00 -11.75 0.11
C ASP A 6 -18.46 -11.71 0.18
N GLN A 7 -17.88 -11.86 1.37
CA GLN A 7 -16.43 -11.84 1.58
C GLN A 7 -15.76 -13.16 1.20
N GLY A 8 -14.52 -13.04 0.74
CA GLY A 8 -13.66 -14.19 0.52
C GLY A 8 -13.18 -14.85 1.81
N PRO A 9 -12.43 -15.96 1.70
CA PRO A 9 -11.75 -16.54 2.84
C PRO A 9 -10.80 -15.53 3.47
N ASP A 10 -10.52 -15.75 4.74
CA ASP A 10 -9.51 -14.99 5.46
C ASP A 10 -8.13 -15.21 4.81
N ALA A 11 -7.29 -14.16 4.76
CA ALA A 11 -5.97 -14.24 4.16
C ALA A 11 -5.01 -15.21 4.88
N PHE A 12 -5.31 -15.58 6.12
CA PHE A 12 -4.58 -16.53 6.95
C PHE A 12 -5.16 -17.94 6.91
N ASP A 13 -6.31 -18.15 6.24
CA ASP A 13 -6.95 -19.45 6.13
C ASP A 13 -6.01 -20.45 5.39
N PRO A 14 -5.70 -21.62 5.97
CA PRO A 14 -4.88 -22.65 5.31
C PRO A 14 -5.49 -23.18 4.00
N SER A 15 -6.82 -23.14 3.85
CA SER A 15 -7.53 -23.59 2.65
C SER A 15 -7.36 -22.64 1.45
N LEU A 16 -6.93 -21.39 1.69
CA LEU A 16 -6.62 -20.43 0.64
C LEU A 16 -5.27 -20.77 -0.02
N THR A 17 -5.21 -21.85 -0.80
CA THR A 17 -4.04 -22.21 -1.62
C THR A 17 -3.89 -21.29 -2.85
N LEU A 18 -2.77 -21.40 -3.57
CA LEU A 18 -2.57 -20.66 -4.82
C LEU A 18 -3.64 -21.02 -5.87
N GLU A 19 -4.02 -22.28 -5.95
CA GLU A 19 -5.02 -22.80 -6.89
C GLU A 19 -6.39 -22.22 -6.58
N THR A 20 -6.81 -22.25 -5.30
CA THR A 20 -8.09 -21.66 -4.89
C THR A 20 -8.10 -20.14 -5.07
N PHE A 21 -6.98 -19.46 -4.79
CA PHE A 21 -6.83 -18.03 -5.04
C PHE A 21 -6.97 -17.69 -6.53
N ARG A 22 -6.30 -18.44 -7.41
CA ARG A 22 -6.42 -18.31 -8.87
C ARG A 22 -7.85 -18.45 -9.33
N GLU A 23 -8.52 -19.52 -8.90
CA GLU A 23 -9.90 -19.81 -9.27
C GLU A 23 -10.86 -18.69 -8.84
N ARG A 24 -10.72 -18.21 -7.60
CA ARG A 24 -11.51 -17.09 -7.10
C ARG A 24 -11.23 -15.82 -7.90
N LEU A 25 -9.95 -15.46 -8.10
CA LEU A 25 -9.54 -14.25 -8.78
C LEU A 25 -10.07 -14.17 -10.22
N ARG A 26 -10.13 -15.31 -10.93
CA ARG A 26 -10.63 -15.42 -12.32
C ARG A 26 -12.08 -14.97 -12.48
N ARG A 27 -12.91 -15.11 -11.44
CA ARG A 27 -14.34 -14.75 -11.46
C ARG A 27 -14.59 -13.24 -11.44
N HIS A 28 -13.57 -12.45 -11.12
CA HIS A 28 -13.70 -10.99 -11.02
C HIS A 28 -13.13 -10.27 -12.25
N TYR A 29 -13.76 -9.14 -12.55
CA TYR A 29 -13.41 -8.26 -13.64
C TYR A 29 -13.04 -6.88 -13.11
N GLY A 30 -12.07 -6.24 -13.75
CA GLY A 30 -11.62 -4.89 -13.40
C GLY A 30 -10.14 -4.82 -13.07
N GLU A 31 -9.76 -3.71 -12.46
CA GLU A 31 -8.41 -3.41 -12.02
C GLU A 31 -8.04 -4.23 -10.78
N ILE A 32 -6.82 -4.77 -10.76
CA ILE A 32 -6.40 -5.70 -9.71
C ILE A 32 -6.49 -5.09 -8.31
N LYS A 33 -6.15 -3.81 -8.15
CA LYS A 33 -6.29 -3.13 -6.86
C LYS A 33 -7.75 -3.05 -6.41
N GLY A 34 -8.65 -2.72 -7.33
CA GLY A 34 -10.09 -2.64 -7.05
C GLY A 34 -10.61 -3.98 -6.52
N ILE A 35 -10.28 -5.06 -7.23
CA ILE A 35 -10.67 -6.43 -6.89
C ILE A 35 -10.15 -6.84 -5.50
N LEU A 36 -8.87 -6.58 -5.21
CA LEU A 36 -8.30 -6.87 -3.88
C LEU A 36 -9.02 -6.11 -2.77
N THR A 37 -9.31 -4.82 -2.98
CA THR A 37 -9.96 -3.99 -1.96
C THR A 37 -11.46 -4.24 -1.80
N ALA A 38 -12.09 -4.96 -2.73
CA ALA A 38 -13.50 -5.35 -2.62
C ALA A 38 -13.71 -6.43 -1.55
N GLY A 39 -12.67 -7.22 -1.25
CA GLY A 39 -12.70 -8.24 -0.20
C GLY A 39 -13.42 -9.54 -0.59
N GLU A 40 -13.91 -9.67 -1.82
CA GLU A 40 -14.63 -10.86 -2.32
C GLU A 40 -13.67 -12.03 -2.66
N VAL A 41 -12.46 -11.71 -3.14
CA VAL A 41 -11.43 -12.72 -3.44
C VAL A 41 -10.78 -13.20 -2.15
N VAL A 42 -10.32 -12.26 -1.32
CA VAL A 42 -9.69 -12.48 -0.01
C VAL A 42 -10.19 -11.39 0.93
N ALA A 43 -10.73 -11.77 2.09
CA ALA A 43 -11.21 -10.82 3.07
C ALA A 43 -10.06 -10.06 3.76
N GLY A 44 -10.37 -8.88 4.31
CA GLY A 44 -9.43 -8.11 5.14
C GLY A 44 -8.38 -7.28 4.39
N ILE A 45 -8.29 -7.39 3.06
CA ILE A 45 -7.37 -6.56 2.27
C ILE A 45 -7.95 -5.16 2.04
N GLY A 46 -7.50 -4.20 2.84
CA GLY A 46 -7.87 -2.78 2.69
C GLY A 46 -6.99 -2.00 1.70
N ASN A 47 -7.33 -0.72 1.45
CA ASN A 47 -6.60 0.15 0.51
C ASN A 47 -5.09 0.24 0.80
N ALA A 48 -4.70 0.27 2.08
CA ALA A 48 -3.30 0.34 2.48
C ALA A 48 -2.53 -0.92 2.10
N TYR A 49 -3.05 -2.08 2.49
CA TYR A 49 -2.39 -3.35 2.20
C TYR A 49 -2.43 -3.67 0.71
N ALA A 50 -3.47 -3.28 -0.03
CA ALA A 50 -3.48 -3.46 -1.48
C ALA A 50 -2.30 -2.73 -2.17
N ASP A 51 -1.97 -1.50 -1.75
CA ASP A 51 -0.78 -0.79 -2.27
C ASP A 51 0.51 -1.58 -1.98
N GLU A 52 0.67 -2.06 -0.74
CA GLU A 52 1.87 -2.80 -0.32
C GLU A 52 2.02 -4.15 -1.02
N LEU A 53 0.93 -4.89 -1.18
CA LEU A 53 0.91 -6.21 -1.83
C LEU A 53 1.28 -6.11 -3.30
N LEU A 54 0.70 -5.14 -4.00
CA LEU A 54 0.98 -4.89 -5.41
C LEU A 54 2.39 -4.35 -5.61
N PHE A 55 2.88 -3.52 -4.67
CA PHE A 55 4.28 -3.12 -4.68
C PHE A 55 5.21 -4.31 -4.47
N GLU A 56 4.90 -5.17 -3.50
CA GLU A 56 5.73 -6.32 -3.18
C GLU A 56 5.83 -7.26 -4.40
N ALA A 57 4.69 -7.54 -5.03
CA ALA A 57 4.57 -8.35 -6.23
C ALA A 57 5.07 -7.67 -7.53
N GLY A 58 5.40 -6.38 -7.50
CA GLY A 58 5.82 -5.64 -8.70
C GLY A 58 4.70 -5.39 -9.72
N ILE A 59 3.44 -5.49 -9.30
CA ILE A 59 2.27 -5.40 -10.18
C ILE A 59 1.73 -3.98 -10.20
N TYR A 60 1.46 -3.47 -11.39
CA TYR A 60 0.82 -2.18 -11.57
C TYR A 60 -0.63 -2.13 -11.06
N PRO A 61 -1.02 -1.18 -10.18
CA PRO A 61 -2.32 -1.24 -9.49
C PRO A 61 -3.55 -1.17 -10.39
N PHE A 62 -3.44 -0.52 -11.54
CA PHE A 62 -4.53 -0.32 -12.49
C PHE A 62 -4.49 -1.35 -13.62
N ARG A 63 -3.60 -2.34 -13.55
CA ARG A 63 -3.60 -3.46 -14.49
C ARG A 63 -4.90 -4.25 -14.33
N ARG A 64 -5.52 -4.64 -15.44
CA ARG A 64 -6.72 -5.46 -15.36
C ARG A 64 -6.33 -6.88 -14.97
N ARG A 65 -7.18 -7.53 -14.17
CA ARG A 65 -7.00 -8.93 -13.77
C ARG A 65 -6.80 -9.87 -14.95
N ARG A 66 -7.44 -9.58 -16.10
CA ARG A 66 -7.30 -10.37 -17.35
C ARG A 66 -5.95 -10.25 -18.04
N ASP A 67 -5.21 -9.20 -17.72
CA ASP A 67 -3.91 -8.93 -18.33
C ASP A 67 -2.78 -9.44 -17.42
N LEU A 68 -3.09 -10.09 -16.29
CA LEU A 68 -2.10 -10.73 -15.41
C LEU A 68 -1.79 -12.14 -15.91
N ASN A 69 -0.51 -12.49 -15.98
CA ASN A 69 -0.08 -13.86 -16.25
C ASN A 69 -0.07 -14.72 -14.96
N GLU A 70 0.15 -16.02 -15.12
CA GLU A 70 0.09 -16.96 -14.00
C GLU A 70 1.23 -16.77 -13.00
N GLU A 71 2.38 -16.26 -13.45
CA GLU A 71 3.53 -15.91 -12.63
C GLU A 71 3.24 -14.69 -11.74
N GLU A 72 2.59 -13.66 -12.30
CA GLU A 72 2.17 -12.47 -11.56
C GLU A 72 1.09 -12.79 -10.53
N VAL A 73 0.15 -13.67 -10.88
CA VAL A 73 -0.86 -14.15 -9.92
C VAL A 73 -0.18 -14.92 -8.78
N ALA A 74 0.81 -15.76 -9.09
CA ALA A 74 1.60 -16.46 -8.08
C ALA A 74 2.42 -15.49 -7.21
N ALA A 75 3.08 -14.50 -7.82
CA ALA A 75 3.82 -13.47 -7.11
C ALA A 75 2.93 -12.66 -6.16
N LEU A 76 1.70 -12.32 -6.59
CA LEU A 76 0.71 -11.65 -5.75
C LEU A 76 0.29 -12.52 -4.57
N PHE A 77 0.05 -13.81 -4.78
CA PHE A 77 -0.29 -14.74 -3.71
C PHE A 77 0.86 -14.88 -2.69
N THR A 78 2.10 -15.01 -3.17
CA THR A 78 3.30 -15.02 -2.32
C THR A 78 3.42 -13.72 -1.52
N ALA A 79 3.17 -12.56 -2.15
CA ALA A 79 3.15 -11.27 -1.46
C ALA A 79 2.08 -11.22 -0.36
N ILE A 80 0.88 -11.76 -0.60
CA ILE A 80 -0.20 -11.87 0.40
C ILE A 80 0.29 -12.67 1.62
N ARG A 81 0.89 -13.83 1.37
CA ARG A 81 1.40 -14.73 2.42
C ARG A 81 2.64 -14.20 3.14
N ALA A 82 3.40 -13.30 2.54
CA ALA A 82 4.57 -12.68 3.18
C ALA A 82 4.21 -11.40 3.97
N VAL A 83 3.48 -10.47 3.34
CA VAL A 83 3.26 -9.12 3.86
C VAL A 83 2.22 -9.09 4.98
N LEU A 84 1.09 -9.80 4.82
CA LEU A 84 -0.02 -9.69 5.77
C LEU A 84 0.32 -10.28 7.15
N PRO A 85 0.95 -11.47 7.28
CA PRO A 85 1.35 -11.98 8.60
C PRO A 85 2.35 -11.05 9.29
N ALA A 86 3.37 -10.62 8.54
CA ALA A 86 4.39 -9.72 9.06
C ALA A 86 3.82 -8.36 9.49
N ALA A 87 2.83 -7.83 8.77
CA ALA A 87 2.13 -6.61 9.16
C ALA A 87 1.23 -6.82 10.40
N ARG A 88 0.48 -7.93 10.46
CA ARG A 88 -0.37 -8.29 11.60
C ARG A 88 0.44 -8.35 12.89
N ASP A 89 1.56 -9.07 12.86
CA ASP A 89 2.38 -9.29 14.05
C ASP A 89 3.01 -7.98 14.53
N LEU A 90 3.46 -7.14 13.60
CA LEU A 90 3.98 -5.81 13.91
C LEU A 90 2.92 -4.86 14.49
N VAL A 91 1.71 -4.87 13.91
CA VAL A 91 0.59 -4.07 14.42
C VAL A 91 0.21 -4.53 15.82
N ARG A 92 0.13 -5.84 16.06
CA ARG A 92 -0.16 -6.41 17.39
C ARG A 92 0.88 -6.00 18.42
N GLN A 93 2.16 -6.10 18.06
CA GLN A 93 3.28 -5.70 18.92
C GLN A 93 3.24 -4.20 19.25
N ARG A 94 2.89 -3.35 18.29
CA ARG A 94 2.92 -1.87 18.46
C ARG A 94 1.66 -1.29 19.08
N MET A 95 0.49 -1.89 18.83
CA MET A 95 -0.75 -1.48 19.47
C MET A 95 -0.76 -1.88 20.95
N GLY A 96 -0.25 -3.06 21.30
CA GLY A 96 -0.47 -3.64 22.62
C GLY A 96 -1.97 -3.68 22.92
N ASP A 97 -2.38 -3.16 24.07
CA ASP A 97 -3.80 -3.06 24.47
C ASP A 97 -4.52 -1.80 23.92
N GLN A 98 -3.79 -0.91 23.24
CA GLN A 98 -4.34 0.34 22.73
C GLN A 98 -4.96 0.15 21.35
N ILE A 99 -6.20 -0.36 21.32
CA ILE A 99 -6.96 -0.68 20.10
C ILE A 99 -7.18 0.52 19.13
N HIS A 100 -7.00 1.75 19.62
CA HIS A 100 -7.18 2.98 18.85
C HIS A 100 -5.91 3.40 18.09
N LEU A 101 -4.73 2.90 18.48
CA LEU A 101 -3.49 3.18 17.75
C LEU A 101 -3.52 2.47 16.40
N LYS A 102 -3.27 3.20 15.31
CA LYS A 102 -3.17 2.61 13.96
C LYS A 102 -1.77 2.90 13.41
N PRO A 103 -0.73 2.18 13.85
CA PRO A 103 0.61 2.36 13.32
C PRO A 103 0.59 2.07 11.81
N ARG A 104 1.11 3.00 11.01
CA ARG A 104 1.21 2.89 9.54
C ARG A 104 2.54 3.38 8.99
N ASP A 105 3.45 3.78 9.86
CA ASP A 105 4.80 4.23 9.55
C ASP A 105 5.68 3.14 8.92
N PHE A 106 5.35 1.87 9.19
CA PHE A 106 6.06 0.71 8.66
C PHE A 106 5.77 0.38 7.19
N LEU A 107 4.69 0.94 6.62
CA LEU A 107 4.29 0.70 5.23
C LEU A 107 5.37 1.24 4.26
N LYS A 108 5.66 0.53 3.17
CA LYS A 108 6.73 0.89 2.21
C LYS A 108 6.29 1.99 1.27
N VAL A 109 5.05 1.96 0.79
CA VAL A 109 4.59 2.87 -0.28
C VAL A 109 3.29 3.61 0.05
N HIS A 110 2.41 3.03 0.85
CA HIS A 110 1.12 3.61 1.15
C HIS A 110 1.27 4.90 1.96
N GLY A 111 0.64 5.97 1.48
CA GLY A 111 0.72 7.30 2.10
C GLY A 111 2.06 8.01 1.90
N LYS A 112 2.96 7.46 1.08
CA LYS A 112 4.32 7.97 0.83
C LYS A 112 4.49 8.60 -0.54
N GLY A 113 3.41 9.14 -1.11
CA GLY A 113 3.45 9.88 -2.37
C GLY A 113 4.52 10.97 -2.35
N GLY A 114 5.38 10.99 -3.37
CA GLY A 114 6.49 11.95 -3.50
C GLY A 114 7.79 11.55 -2.77
N GLU A 115 7.75 10.58 -1.86
CA GLU A 115 8.94 10.02 -1.19
C GLU A 115 9.73 9.09 -2.14
N PRO A 116 11.04 8.88 -1.90
CA PRO A 116 11.84 7.95 -2.70
C PRO A 116 11.40 6.50 -2.48
N CYS A 117 11.30 5.75 -3.58
CA CYS A 117 10.96 4.33 -3.57
C CYS A 117 12.06 3.53 -2.84
N PRO A 118 11.69 2.63 -1.92
CA PRO A 118 12.67 1.87 -1.15
C PRO A 118 13.46 0.83 -1.96
N ARG A 119 13.00 0.49 -3.18
CA ARG A 119 13.68 -0.47 -4.07
C ARG A 119 14.60 0.20 -5.09
N CYS A 120 14.20 1.34 -5.64
CA CYS A 120 14.89 1.94 -6.79
C CYS A 120 15.17 3.44 -6.67
N GLY A 121 14.78 4.08 -5.56
CA GLY A 121 14.99 5.51 -5.33
C GLY A 121 14.03 6.46 -6.07
N GLU A 122 13.34 5.99 -7.12
CA GLU A 122 12.38 6.79 -7.90
C GLU A 122 11.23 7.32 -7.03
N ARG A 123 10.67 8.49 -7.34
CA ARG A 123 9.57 9.05 -6.54
C ARG A 123 8.32 8.17 -6.63
N ILE A 124 7.72 7.87 -5.48
CA ILE A 124 6.45 7.15 -5.39
C ILE A 124 5.34 8.04 -5.97
N ALA A 125 4.61 7.52 -6.94
CA ALA A 125 3.45 8.19 -7.50
C ALA A 125 2.25 8.03 -6.58
N ALA A 126 1.48 9.11 -6.38
CA ALA A 126 0.20 9.08 -5.70
C ALA A 126 -0.89 9.55 -6.66
N ILE A 127 -1.90 8.71 -6.86
CA ILE A 127 -3.03 8.99 -7.76
C ILE A 127 -4.32 8.70 -7.02
N THR A 128 -5.26 9.64 -7.08
CA THR A 128 -6.62 9.42 -6.57
C THR A 128 -7.44 8.70 -7.63
N ALA A 129 -7.86 7.48 -7.33
CA ALA A 129 -8.71 6.67 -8.18
C ALA A 129 -9.85 6.08 -7.34
N ASN A 130 -11.08 6.09 -7.86
CA ASN A 130 -12.26 5.61 -7.14
C ASN A 130 -12.36 6.18 -5.71
N GLN A 131 -12.09 7.48 -5.56
CA GLN A 131 -12.11 8.23 -4.28
C GLN A 131 -11.07 7.73 -3.25
N ARG A 132 -10.07 6.96 -3.67
CA ARG A 132 -8.99 6.46 -2.81
C ARG A 132 -7.63 6.84 -3.38
N VAL A 133 -6.73 7.28 -2.50
CA VAL A 133 -5.34 7.51 -2.88
C VAL A 133 -4.65 6.15 -3.06
N THR A 134 -4.00 6.00 -4.21
CA THR A 134 -3.22 4.83 -4.62
C THR A 134 -1.77 5.23 -4.77
N ASN A 135 -0.89 4.56 -4.04
CA ASN A 135 0.54 4.85 -4.04
C ASN A 135 1.30 3.69 -4.67
N PHE A 136 2.17 3.98 -5.64
CA PHE A 136 2.93 2.94 -6.35
C PHE A 136 4.20 3.51 -6.97
N CYS A 137 5.19 2.66 -7.23
CA CYS A 137 6.42 3.06 -7.92
C CYS A 137 6.31 2.78 -9.42
N ARG A 138 6.42 3.80 -10.28
CA ARG A 138 6.34 3.64 -11.75
C ARG A 138 7.46 2.77 -12.32
N ARG A 139 8.62 2.75 -11.68
CA ARG A 139 9.79 1.97 -12.11
C ARG A 139 9.70 0.51 -11.65
N CYS A 140 9.27 0.25 -10.42
CA CYS A 140 9.16 -1.11 -9.88
C CYS A 140 7.85 -1.82 -10.27
N GLN A 141 6.81 -1.07 -10.65
CA GLN A 141 5.51 -1.58 -11.05
C GLN A 141 5.17 -0.99 -12.43
N PRO A 142 5.84 -1.47 -13.50
CA PRO A 142 5.66 -0.92 -14.83
C PRO A 142 4.23 -1.15 -15.34
N GLY A 143 3.65 -0.11 -15.93
CA GLY A 143 2.30 -0.15 -16.50
C GLY A 143 1.83 1.21 -16.99
N VAL A 144 0.79 1.21 -17.81
CA VAL A 144 0.20 2.42 -18.39
C VAL A 144 -1.21 2.65 -17.85
N LEU A 145 -1.52 3.88 -17.42
CA LEU A 145 -2.91 4.27 -17.18
C LEU A 145 -3.62 4.38 -18.53
N VAL A 146 -4.51 3.44 -18.83
CA VAL A 146 -5.44 3.58 -19.94
C VAL A 146 -6.74 4.17 -19.40
N GLN A 147 -6.79 5.49 -19.26
CA GLN A 147 -8.07 6.16 -19.02
C GLN A 147 -8.92 6.06 -20.29
N LYS A 148 -10.13 5.50 -20.18
CA LYS A 148 -11.12 5.49 -21.27
C LYS A 148 -11.27 6.91 -21.84
N GLY A 149 -10.87 7.12 -23.10
CA GLY A 149 -11.15 8.34 -23.87
C GLY A 149 -10.06 9.42 -23.90
N ARG A 150 -8.94 9.31 -23.17
CA ARG A 150 -7.78 10.21 -23.38
C ARG A 150 -6.47 9.46 -23.16
N ARG A 151 -5.64 9.44 -24.20
CA ARG A 151 -4.23 9.04 -24.13
C ARG A 151 -3.52 10.13 -23.30
N LEU A 152 -3.41 9.94 -21.98
CA LEU A 152 -2.57 10.81 -21.17
C LEU A 152 -1.13 10.53 -21.59
N SER A 153 -0.57 11.41 -22.44
CA SER A 153 0.85 11.42 -22.72
C SER A 153 1.61 11.60 -21.42
N SER A 154 2.78 10.97 -21.33
CA SER A 154 3.66 10.86 -20.17
C SER A 154 4.22 12.18 -19.62
N ARG A 155 3.58 13.32 -19.85
CA ARG A 155 3.94 14.59 -19.22
C ARG A 155 3.17 14.79 -17.93
N ALA A 156 3.60 14.09 -16.89
CA ALA A 156 3.42 14.60 -15.53
C ALA A 156 4.18 15.93 -15.48
N ARG A 157 3.43 17.04 -15.43
CA ARG A 157 3.98 18.38 -15.23
C ARG A 157 4.84 18.34 -13.97
N THR A 158 6.14 18.47 -14.17
CA THR A 158 7.10 18.86 -13.14
C THR A 158 6.61 20.18 -12.57
N ALA A 159 6.11 20.15 -11.33
CA ALA A 159 6.00 21.37 -10.56
C ALA A 159 7.44 21.82 -10.29
N ASP A 160 7.72 23.01 -10.80
CA ASP A 160 8.96 23.75 -10.69
C ASP A 160 9.41 23.83 -9.22
N THR A 161 10.66 23.45 -8.95
CA THR A 161 11.39 23.89 -7.76
C THR A 161 12.87 23.83 -8.11
N SER A 162 13.37 24.96 -8.57
CA SER A 162 14.78 25.32 -8.58
C SER A 162 15.36 25.21 -7.17
N ALA A 163 16.01 24.09 -6.88
CA ALA A 163 16.94 23.95 -5.76
C ALA A 163 17.92 22.81 -6.07
N GLY A 164 19.16 23.17 -6.39
CA GLY A 164 20.39 22.42 -6.16
C GLY A 164 20.43 20.95 -6.55
N GLU A 165 21.17 20.66 -7.62
CA GLU A 165 21.71 19.35 -7.97
C GLU A 165 22.21 18.55 -6.77
N GLN A 166 21.55 17.40 -6.54
CA GLN A 166 22.14 16.12 -6.14
C GLN A 166 21.02 15.08 -6.21
N GLY A 167 20.90 14.41 -7.37
CA GLY A 167 20.01 13.26 -7.51
C GLY A 167 20.37 12.17 -6.50
N PRO A 168 19.40 11.38 -6.00
CA PRO A 168 19.68 10.31 -5.04
C PRO A 168 20.69 9.33 -5.66
N ARG A 169 21.82 9.12 -4.97
CA ARG A 169 22.85 8.15 -5.33
C ARG A 169 22.21 6.74 -5.40
N PRO A 170 22.61 5.89 -6.36
CA PRO A 170 22.12 4.53 -6.44
C PRO A 170 22.41 3.80 -5.13
N VAL A 171 21.36 3.31 -4.46
CA VAL A 171 21.49 2.44 -3.29
C VAL A 171 22.06 1.11 -3.81
N GLN A 172 23.32 0.82 -3.49
CA GLN A 172 23.94 -0.46 -3.78
C GLN A 172 23.30 -1.52 -2.89
N GLY A 173 22.61 -2.48 -3.50
CA GLY A 173 21.89 -3.58 -2.84
C GLY A 173 20.62 -3.93 -3.60
N GLY A 174 20.35 -5.23 -3.77
CA GLY A 174 19.09 -5.69 -4.37
C GLY A 174 17.85 -5.16 -3.63
N PRO A 175 16.64 -5.28 -4.21
CA PRO A 175 15.43 -4.78 -3.57
C PRO A 175 15.22 -5.48 -2.22
N LEU A 176 15.21 -4.70 -1.13
CA LEU A 176 14.95 -5.21 0.21
C LEU A 176 13.59 -5.90 0.25
N SER A 177 13.60 -7.18 0.62
CA SER A 177 12.40 -7.97 0.91
C SER A 177 11.56 -7.31 2.00
N TRP A 178 10.30 -7.71 2.13
CA TRP A 178 9.45 -7.23 3.22
C TRP A 178 10.07 -7.45 4.61
N ALA A 179 10.69 -8.61 4.83
CA ALA A 179 11.37 -8.93 6.09
C ALA A 179 12.57 -8.02 6.37
N GLU A 180 13.42 -7.77 5.37
CA GLU A 180 14.57 -6.87 5.51
C GLU A 180 14.16 -5.41 5.71
N TRP A 181 13.08 -4.97 5.06
CA TRP A 181 12.57 -3.62 5.29
C TRP A 181 12.08 -3.40 6.72
N GLN A 182 11.51 -4.44 7.35
CA GLN A 182 11.04 -4.36 8.72
C GLN A 182 12.18 -4.28 9.73
N SER A 183 13.30 -4.99 9.50
CA SER A 183 14.44 -4.99 10.41
C SER A 183 15.21 -3.66 10.40
N LEU A 184 15.15 -2.90 9.30
CA LEU A 184 15.91 -1.66 9.10
C LEU A 184 15.26 -0.38 9.66
N ARG A 185 14.03 -0.44 10.17
CA ARG A 185 13.33 0.76 10.67
C ARG A 185 13.46 0.89 12.19
N PRO A 186 14.10 1.96 12.71
CA PRO A 186 14.05 2.25 14.13
C PRO A 186 12.60 2.48 14.55
N ARG A 187 12.22 1.98 15.74
CA ARG A 187 10.97 2.38 16.40
C ARG A 187 10.97 3.90 16.42
N ARG A 188 10.02 4.56 15.75
CA ARG A 188 9.81 5.99 16.01
C ARG A 188 9.41 6.10 17.47
N THR A 189 10.35 6.48 18.32
CA THR A 189 10.04 7.00 19.65
C THR A 189 9.08 8.16 19.42
N GLY A 190 7.94 8.12 20.13
CA GLY A 190 6.80 8.97 19.86
C GLY A 190 7.19 10.44 19.72
N ARG A 191 6.63 11.11 18.71
CA ARG A 191 6.64 12.58 18.69
C ARG A 191 5.93 13.04 19.97
N PRO A 192 6.55 13.86 20.84
CA PRO A 192 5.87 14.33 22.04
C PRO A 192 4.61 15.06 21.61
N GLN A 193 3.47 14.67 22.18
CA GLN A 193 2.23 15.39 22.01
C GLN A 193 2.47 16.81 22.52
N ARG A 194 2.46 17.80 21.62
CA ARG A 194 2.40 19.19 22.05
C ARG A 194 1.09 19.34 22.81
N GLY A 195 1.18 19.47 24.14
CA GLY A 195 0.04 19.70 25.01
C GLY A 195 -0.77 20.87 24.48
N ARG A 196 -2.07 20.67 24.28
CA ARG A 196 -3.01 21.77 24.14
C ARG A 196 -3.00 22.51 25.47
N ALA A 197 -2.40 23.70 25.50
CA ALA A 197 -2.60 24.63 26.60
C ALA A 197 -4.10 24.87 26.77
N ALA A 198 -4.61 24.51 27.95
CA ALA A 198 -5.96 24.85 28.38
C ALA A 198 -6.07 26.38 28.37
N ARG A 199 -6.91 26.93 27.49
CA ARG A 199 -7.33 28.32 27.61
C ARG A 199 -8.23 28.41 28.84
N GLY A 200 -7.69 28.97 29.92
CA GLY A 200 -8.45 29.33 31.11
C GLY A 200 -9.60 30.26 30.71
N ARG A 201 -10.82 29.87 31.08
CA ARG A 201 -11.95 30.81 31.12
C ARG A 201 -11.74 31.65 32.37
N GLY A 202 -11.45 32.93 32.19
CA GLY A 202 -11.44 33.89 33.28
C GLY A 202 -12.86 34.03 33.84
N GLU A 203 -12.97 33.80 35.14
CA GLU A 203 -14.05 34.33 35.98
C GLU A 203 -14.07 35.85 35.85
N LYS A 204 -15.25 36.42 35.61
CA LYS A 204 -15.54 37.84 35.83
C LYS A 204 -16.11 37.95 37.25
N PRO A 205 -15.56 38.80 38.14
CA PRO A 205 -16.15 39.06 39.45
C PRO A 205 -17.17 40.21 39.40
N ALA A 206 -18.13 40.10 40.33
CA ALA A 206 -19.17 41.02 40.82
C ALA A 206 -20.26 41.46 39.82
#